data_AF-A0A7K3J0W2-F1
#
_entry.id   AF-A0A7K3J0W2-F1
#
_cell.length_a   1.000
_cell.length_b   1.000
_cell.length_c   1.000
_cell.angle_alpha   90.00
_cell.angle_beta   90.00
_cell.angle_gamma   90.00
#
_symmetry.space_group_name_H-M   'P 1'
#
loop_
_entity.id
_entity.type
_entity.pdbx_description
1 polymer ?
#
loop_
_entity_poly.entity_id
_entity_poly.type
_entity_poly.pdbx_seq_one_letter_code
_entity_poly.pdbx_strand_id
1 'polypeptide(L)'
;MSEVLISDIIIKEDRRAVKSEYVQKLADSIKQVGLINPITIAPDNRLIAGYHRLQAFIQLGETRIPAVVLNLSELEARLAEIDENLIRNEGTVLERSDWLKERQAIYEKLYPDTRRGVAGALAKHGLATPDSGVAFTTDTANKTGKSKSTIKEEIQIARDIAPEVKEKIRDTELADRKTDLLRLSRMEPEQQEKIVDQIISGKADTLNHARKNIAAEAVKDAPELSGKFRVIYADPPWSYGGSMNETYGTADKHYPTMSLDDLCIMPVPDITEDNAVLFLWVTSPLLEDAFKVINAWGFKYKASFVWDKVKHVMGHYNSVRHELLLICTKGSCVPENMKLFDSVYEEERTEHSKKPEFFREVIDTIYPSGKRIELFARREVEGWETYGNQLL
;
A
#
# COMPACT_ATOMS: atom_id res chain seq x y z
N MET A 1 19.77 37.91 -21.64
CA MET A 1 20.68 37.31 -20.63
C MET A 1 21.44 38.44 -20.00
N SER A 2 21.47 38.49 -18.67
CA SER A 2 22.26 39.45 -17.90
C SER A 2 23.42 38.71 -17.26
N GLU A 3 24.63 39.25 -17.34
CA GLU A 3 25.73 38.76 -16.51
C GLU A 3 25.60 39.32 -15.10
N VAL A 4 25.69 38.45 -14.10
CA VAL A 4 25.54 38.82 -12.69
C VAL A 4 26.84 38.52 -11.96
N LEU A 5 27.22 39.39 -11.03
CA LEU A 5 28.38 39.15 -10.17
C LEU A 5 28.09 37.94 -9.29
N ILE A 6 29.04 37.01 -9.25
CA ILE A 6 28.89 35.79 -8.45
C ILE A 6 28.75 36.13 -6.95
N SER A 7 29.40 37.21 -6.49
CA SER A 7 29.31 37.74 -5.12
C SER A 7 27.90 38.17 -4.71
N ASP A 8 27.06 38.53 -5.68
CA ASP A 8 25.75 39.11 -5.43
C ASP A 8 24.65 38.02 -5.37
N ILE A 9 25.00 36.77 -5.68
CA ILE A 9 24.06 35.66 -5.73
C ILE A 9 23.82 35.11 -4.32
N ILE A 10 22.56 35.11 -3.89
CA ILE A 10 22.15 34.62 -2.57
C ILE A 10 21.86 33.12 -2.66
N ILE A 11 22.58 32.33 -1.87
CA ILE A 11 22.42 30.87 -1.76
C ILE A 11 21.75 30.57 -0.42
N LYS A 12 20.63 29.82 -0.43
CA LYS A 12 19.98 29.38 0.82
C LYS A 12 20.81 28.33 1.55
N GLU A 13 20.80 28.37 2.89
CA GLU A 13 21.58 27.49 3.77
C GLU A 13 21.15 26.01 3.71
N ASP A 14 19.94 25.71 3.24
CA ASP A 14 19.37 24.36 3.14
C ASP A 14 19.74 23.60 1.85
N ARG A 15 20.55 24.18 0.97
CA ARG A 15 20.97 23.52 -0.27
C ARG A 15 22.02 22.43 0.00
N ARG A 16 21.74 21.21 -0.47
CA ARG A 16 22.64 20.04 -0.39
C ARG A 16 24.02 20.37 -0.95
N ALA A 17 25.07 19.88 -0.29
CA ALA A 17 26.45 20.06 -0.74
C ALA A 17 26.66 19.51 -2.16
N VAL A 18 27.42 20.27 -2.95
CA VAL A 18 27.65 19.99 -4.36
C VAL A 18 28.72 18.90 -4.51
N LYS A 19 28.50 17.89 -5.34
CA LYS A 19 29.48 16.81 -5.55
C LYS A 19 30.67 17.31 -6.37
N SER A 20 31.86 17.32 -5.77
CA SER A 20 33.09 17.87 -6.37
C SER A 20 33.41 17.29 -7.75
N GLU A 21 33.19 15.99 -7.98
CA GLU A 21 33.44 15.35 -9.28
C GLU A 21 32.55 15.89 -10.40
N TYR A 22 31.31 16.26 -10.08
CA TYR A 22 30.35 16.78 -11.05
C TYR A 22 30.67 18.23 -11.41
N VAL A 23 31.10 19.03 -10.43
CA VAL A 23 31.58 20.40 -10.64
C VAL A 23 32.80 20.41 -11.55
N GLN A 24 33.76 19.50 -11.31
CA GLN A 24 34.96 19.39 -12.15
C GLN A 24 34.61 19.10 -13.62
N LYS A 25 33.76 18.10 -13.89
CA LYS A 25 33.32 17.77 -15.26
C LYS A 25 32.62 18.94 -15.95
N LEU A 26 31.81 19.70 -15.20
CA LEU A 26 31.16 20.90 -15.70
C LEU A 26 32.16 22.03 -15.98
N ALA A 27 33.12 22.27 -15.10
CA ALA A 27 34.16 23.28 -15.29
C ALA A 27 34.99 22.99 -16.55
N ASP A 28 35.37 21.73 -16.77
CA ASP A 28 36.12 21.30 -17.96
C ASP A 28 35.29 21.47 -19.24
N SER A 29 34.00 21.14 -19.20
CA SER A 29 33.08 21.36 -20.31
C SER A 29 32.89 22.85 -20.63
N ILE A 30 32.70 23.69 -19.60
CA ILE A 30 32.52 25.14 -19.75
C ILE A 30 33.76 25.79 -20.36
N LYS A 31 34.98 25.34 -20.01
CA LYS A 31 36.23 25.80 -20.67
C LYS A 31 36.26 25.51 -22.17
N GLN A 32 35.68 24.39 -22.61
CA GLN A 32 35.76 23.94 -24.00
C GLN A 32 34.68 24.55 -24.88
N VAL A 33 33.43 24.60 -24.40
CA VAL A 33 32.26 24.97 -25.22
C VAL A 33 31.49 26.17 -24.68
N GLY A 34 31.93 26.76 -23.57
CA GLY A 34 31.22 27.84 -22.89
C GLY A 34 29.99 27.37 -22.12
N LEU A 35 29.30 28.30 -21.47
CA LEU A 35 28.08 28.00 -20.73
C LEU A 35 26.89 27.86 -21.70
N ILE A 36 26.43 26.63 -21.91
CA ILE A 36 25.29 26.35 -22.81
C ILE A 36 23.96 26.81 -22.21
N ASN A 37 23.77 26.58 -20.91
CA ASN A 37 22.54 26.92 -20.21
C ASN A 37 22.87 27.91 -19.07
N PRO A 38 22.35 29.14 -19.09
CA PRO A 38 22.56 30.11 -18.01
C PRO A 38 21.95 29.62 -16.68
N ILE A 39 22.40 30.20 -15.57
CA ILE A 39 21.78 29.98 -14.26
C ILE A 39 20.46 30.75 -14.18
N THR A 40 19.57 30.35 -13.27
CA THR A 40 18.30 31.03 -13.05
C THR A 40 18.29 31.68 -11.68
N ILE A 41 18.00 32.98 -11.63
CA ILE A 41 17.92 33.76 -10.40
C ILE A 41 16.59 34.50 -10.30
N ALA A 42 16.17 34.78 -9.07
CA ALA A 42 15.07 35.70 -8.78
C ALA A 42 15.56 37.17 -8.85
N PRO A 43 14.65 38.17 -8.87
CA PRO A 43 15.02 39.59 -8.96
C PRO A 43 15.84 40.11 -7.76
N ASP A 44 15.78 39.40 -6.63
CA ASP A 44 16.58 39.64 -5.41
C ASP A 44 17.96 38.94 -5.45
N ASN A 45 18.40 38.48 -6.63
CA ASN A 45 19.61 37.68 -6.86
C ASN A 45 19.66 36.32 -6.16
N ARG A 46 18.55 35.82 -5.62
CA ARG A 46 18.51 34.47 -5.05
C ARG A 46 18.59 33.41 -6.14
N LEU A 47 19.48 32.43 -5.94
CA LEU A 47 19.63 31.32 -6.87
C LEU A 47 18.38 30.43 -6.87
N ILE A 48 17.77 30.24 -8.04
CA ILE A 48 16.65 29.32 -8.26
C ILE A 48 17.19 27.97 -8.76
N ALA A 49 17.94 27.98 -9.86
CA ALA A 49 18.43 26.77 -10.52
C ALA A 49 19.87 26.92 -11.04
N GLY A 50 20.58 25.79 -11.13
CA GLY A 50 21.94 25.74 -11.71
C GLY A 50 23.09 25.84 -10.70
N TYR A 51 22.92 25.34 -9.47
CA TYR A 51 23.94 25.41 -8.42
C TYR A 51 25.30 24.79 -8.79
N HIS A 52 25.29 23.63 -9.47
CA HIS A 52 26.53 23.00 -9.99
C HIS A 52 27.28 23.88 -11.00
N ARG A 53 26.56 24.67 -11.82
CA ARG A 53 27.15 25.60 -12.80
C ARG A 53 27.75 26.82 -12.11
N LEU A 54 27.07 27.34 -11.08
CA LEU A 54 27.60 28.41 -10.25
C LEU A 54 28.91 28.01 -9.58
N GLN A 55 28.96 26.82 -8.97
CA GLN A 55 30.18 26.29 -8.37
C GLN A 55 31.30 26.07 -9.38
N ALA A 56 30.98 25.62 -10.60
CA ALA A 56 31.97 25.46 -11.66
C ALA A 56 32.59 26.81 -12.05
N PHE A 57 31.79 27.88 -12.18
CA PHE A 57 32.30 29.23 -12.46
C PHE A 57 33.18 29.76 -11.32
N ILE A 58 32.81 29.52 -10.06
CA ILE A 58 33.65 29.86 -8.88
C ILE A 58 34.99 29.13 -8.97
N GLN A 59 34.98 27.83 -9.29
CA GLN A 59 36.19 27.02 -9.42
C GLN A 59 37.09 27.48 -10.58
N LEU A 60 36.48 28.00 -11.66
CA LEU A 60 37.19 28.56 -12.81
C LEU A 60 37.81 29.93 -12.54
N GLY A 61 37.53 30.55 -11.39
CA GLY A 61 38.00 31.89 -11.04
C GLY A 61 37.24 33.01 -11.75
N GLU A 62 36.08 32.71 -12.32
CA GLU A 62 35.23 33.70 -12.98
C GLU A 62 34.57 34.60 -11.93
N THR A 63 34.35 35.87 -12.27
CA THR A 63 33.69 36.84 -11.38
C THR A 63 32.24 37.10 -11.75
N ARG A 64 31.85 36.74 -12.97
CA ARG A 64 30.50 36.94 -13.52
C ARG A 64 30.00 35.65 -14.14
N ILE A 65 28.70 35.41 -14.04
CA ILE A 65 28.04 34.26 -14.66
C ILE A 65 26.79 34.71 -15.42
N PRO A 66 26.54 34.21 -16.65
CA PRO A 66 25.30 34.46 -17.36
C PRO A 66 24.09 33.92 -16.60
N ALA A 67 23.12 34.79 -16.34
CA ALA A 67 21.90 34.48 -15.62
C ALA A 67 20.64 34.91 -16.40
N VAL A 68 19.56 34.19 -16.14
CA VAL A 68 18.20 34.57 -16.51
C VAL A 68 17.48 34.98 -15.23
N VAL A 69 17.04 36.25 -15.20
CA VAL A 69 16.20 36.77 -14.12
C VAL A 69 14.76 36.38 -14.43
N LEU A 70 14.15 35.63 -13.52
CA LEU A 70 12.76 35.23 -13.61
C LEU A 70 11.95 35.97 -12.55
N ASN A 71 11.01 36.82 -12.98
CA ASN A 71 10.00 37.43 -12.11
C ASN A 71 8.96 36.37 -11.71
N LEU A 72 9.37 35.45 -10.84
CA LEU A 72 8.50 34.42 -10.29
C LEU A 72 8.14 34.81 -8.87
N SER A 73 6.88 34.58 -8.51
CA SER A 73 6.47 34.55 -7.11
C SER A 73 7.29 33.50 -6.35
N GLU A 74 7.37 33.62 -5.03
CA GLU A 74 8.07 32.66 -4.18
C GLU A 74 7.55 31.22 -4.40
N LEU A 75 6.24 31.07 -4.60
CA LEU A 75 5.60 29.80 -4.90
C LEU A 75 6.04 29.21 -6.25
N GLU A 76 6.12 30.02 -7.30
CA GLU A 76 6.56 29.55 -8.61
C GLU A 76 8.05 29.19 -8.63
N ALA A 77 8.89 29.95 -7.92
CA ALA A 77 10.30 29.62 -7.75
C ALA A 77 10.49 28.29 -7.00
N ARG A 78 9.70 28.05 -5.94
CA ARG A 78 9.72 26.79 -5.19
C ARG A 78 9.19 25.62 -6.01
N LEU A 79 8.13 25.84 -6.81
CA LEU A 79 7.60 24.83 -7.72
C LEU A 79 8.65 24.41 -8.76
N ALA A 80 9.37 25.38 -9.33
CA ALA A 80 10.43 25.10 -10.31
C ALA A 80 11.60 24.30 -9.71
N GLU A 81 11.99 24.60 -8.47
CA GLU A 81 13.01 23.85 -7.73
C GLU A 81 12.59 22.38 -7.52
N ILE A 82 11.35 22.16 -7.05
CA ILE A 82 10.82 20.81 -6.85
C ILE A 82 10.73 20.05 -8.17
N ASP A 83 10.25 20.70 -9.23
CA ASP A 83 10.17 20.12 -10.56
C ASP A 83 11.56 19.70 -11.07
N GLU A 84 12.60 20.51 -10.86
CA GLU A 84 13.98 20.17 -11.24
C GLU A 84 14.46 18.89 -10.55
N ASN A 85 14.24 18.78 -9.24
CA ASN A 85 14.63 17.60 -8.45
C ASN A 85 13.87 16.33 -8.89
N LEU A 86 12.56 16.44 -9.13
CA LEU A 86 11.72 15.34 -9.58
C LEU A 86 12.08 14.86 -10.99
N ILE A 87 12.36 15.79 -11.91
CA ILE A 87 12.76 15.49 -13.30
C ILE A 87 14.12 14.79 -13.33
N ARG A 88 15.05 15.22 -12.46
CA ARG A 88 16.37 14.57 -12.32
C ARG A 88 16.32 13.24 -11.58
N ASN A 89 15.15 12.84 -11.07
CA ASN A 89 14.98 11.67 -10.24
C ASN A 89 15.96 11.67 -9.05
N GLU A 90 16.15 12.84 -8.44
CA GLU A 90 16.98 12.99 -7.24
C GLU A 90 16.26 12.39 -6.02
N GLY A 91 17.03 11.95 -5.02
CA GLY A 91 16.51 11.49 -3.74
C GLY A 91 15.86 10.10 -3.72
N THR A 92 15.59 9.62 -2.49
CA THR A 92 14.91 8.35 -2.25
C THR A 92 13.43 8.41 -2.67
N VAL A 93 12.75 7.27 -2.78
CA VAL A 93 11.29 7.24 -2.98
C VAL A 93 10.58 8.08 -1.92
N LEU A 94 10.98 7.99 -0.65
CA LEU A 94 10.36 8.74 0.44
C LEU A 94 10.54 10.26 0.28
N GLU A 95 11.75 10.73 -0.07
CA GLU A 95 12.01 12.16 -0.33
C GLU A 95 11.18 12.65 -1.53
N ARG A 96 11.14 11.89 -2.61
CA ARG A 96 10.35 12.22 -3.82
C ARG A 96 8.85 12.26 -3.53
N SER A 97 8.36 11.36 -2.68
CA SER A 97 6.99 11.35 -2.18
C SER A 97 6.65 12.66 -1.47
N ASP A 98 7.52 13.15 -0.57
CA ASP A 98 7.31 14.42 0.14
C ASP A 98 7.36 15.62 -0.81
N TRP A 99 8.32 15.65 -1.74
CA TRP A 99 8.38 16.68 -2.77
C TRP A 99 7.13 16.69 -3.66
N LEU A 100 6.58 15.53 -4.03
CA LEU A 100 5.33 15.46 -4.79
C LEU A 100 4.13 16.01 -4.01
N LYS A 101 4.06 15.76 -2.70
CA LYS A 101 3.02 16.32 -1.82
C LYS A 101 3.16 17.84 -1.70
N GLU A 102 4.38 18.34 -1.55
CA GLU A 102 4.67 19.77 -1.53
C GLU A 102 4.31 20.43 -2.88
N ARG A 103 4.73 19.81 -3.98
CA ARG A 103 4.38 20.21 -5.35
C ARG A 103 2.88 20.32 -5.53
N GLN A 104 2.12 19.33 -5.05
CA GLN A 104 0.65 19.34 -5.11
C GLN A 104 0.08 20.55 -4.36
N ALA A 105 0.54 20.81 -3.14
CA ALA A 105 0.07 21.93 -2.34
C ALA A 105 0.38 23.28 -2.98
N ILE A 106 1.54 23.45 -3.63
CA ILE A 106 1.91 24.67 -4.36
C ILE A 106 1.06 24.81 -5.63
N TYR A 107 0.90 23.72 -6.40
CA TYR A 107 0.11 23.72 -7.62
C TYR A 107 -1.35 24.09 -7.36
N GLU A 108 -1.95 23.60 -6.28
CA GLU A 108 -3.33 23.93 -5.89
C GLU A 108 -3.51 25.38 -5.39
N LYS A 109 -2.41 26.06 -5.01
CA LYS A 109 -2.41 27.49 -4.67
C LYS A 109 -2.29 28.36 -5.93
N LEU A 110 -1.44 27.96 -6.87
CA LEU A 110 -1.23 28.67 -8.14
C LEU A 110 -2.39 28.47 -9.12
N TYR A 111 -3.00 27.28 -9.11
CA TYR A 111 -4.07 26.89 -10.04
C TYR A 111 -5.29 26.35 -9.28
N PRO A 112 -6.01 27.20 -8.52
CA PRO A 112 -7.12 26.77 -7.66
C PRO A 112 -8.27 26.09 -8.43
N ASP A 113 -8.49 26.47 -9.69
CA ASP A 113 -9.54 25.91 -10.56
C ASP A 113 -9.26 24.46 -11.00
N THR A 114 -8.03 23.97 -10.80
CA THR A 114 -7.62 22.60 -11.16
C THR A 114 -7.92 21.58 -10.07
N ARG A 115 -8.46 22.01 -8.93
CA ARG A 115 -8.86 21.12 -7.84
C ARG A 115 -9.93 20.12 -8.30
N ARG A 116 -9.83 18.91 -7.75
CA ARG A 116 -10.76 17.82 -8.05
C ARG A 116 -12.20 18.25 -7.71
N GLY A 117 -13.10 18.14 -8.69
CA GLY A 117 -14.52 18.54 -8.56
C GLY A 117 -14.83 19.97 -9.00
N VAL A 118 -13.85 20.88 -9.03
CA VAL A 118 -14.04 22.29 -9.42
C VAL A 118 -14.15 22.43 -10.94
N ALA A 119 -13.23 21.84 -11.69
CA ALA A 119 -13.28 21.85 -13.17
C ALA A 119 -14.59 21.25 -13.73
N GLY A 120 -15.11 20.18 -13.11
CA GLY A 120 -16.38 19.57 -13.48
C GLY A 120 -17.60 20.45 -13.15
N ALA A 121 -17.55 21.20 -12.05
CA ALA A 121 -18.59 22.17 -11.68
C ALA A 121 -18.56 23.41 -12.59
N LEU A 122 -17.37 23.96 -12.89
CA LEU A 122 -17.19 25.09 -13.80
C LEU A 122 -17.67 24.75 -15.22
N ALA A 123 -17.35 23.55 -15.72
CA ALA A 123 -17.83 23.07 -17.01
C ALA A 123 -19.37 22.91 -17.04
N LYS A 124 -19.97 22.41 -15.94
CA LYS A 124 -21.43 22.27 -15.82
C LYS A 124 -22.16 23.62 -15.79
N HIS A 125 -21.52 24.68 -15.30
CA HIS A 125 -22.07 26.03 -15.22
C HIS A 125 -21.65 26.94 -16.38
N GLY A 126 -20.94 26.44 -17.39
CA GLY A 126 -20.49 27.24 -18.54
C GLY A 126 -19.46 28.31 -18.20
N LEU A 127 -18.79 28.19 -17.05
CA LEU A 127 -17.77 29.13 -16.54
C LEU A 127 -16.34 28.62 -16.78
N ALA A 128 -16.17 27.60 -17.63
CA ALA A 128 -14.87 27.09 -17.99
C ALA A 128 -14.10 28.11 -18.85
N THR A 129 -12.96 28.58 -18.34
CA THR A 129 -12.04 29.44 -19.08
C THR A 129 -11.08 28.60 -19.93
N PRO A 130 -10.48 29.14 -21.01
CA PRO A 130 -9.39 28.48 -21.75
C PRO A 130 -8.16 28.17 -20.88
N ASP A 131 -8.05 28.87 -19.75
CA ASP A 131 -6.99 28.76 -18.74
C ASP A 131 -7.33 27.76 -17.62
N SER A 132 -8.34 26.92 -17.83
CA SER A 132 -8.65 25.79 -16.95
C SER A 132 -7.50 24.79 -17.00
N GLY A 133 -6.52 25.03 -16.13
CA GLY A 133 -5.23 24.38 -16.13
C GLY A 133 -5.31 22.85 -16.17
N VAL A 134 -4.25 22.24 -16.69
CA VAL A 134 -4.10 20.79 -16.71
C VAL A 134 -4.19 20.26 -15.26
N ALA A 135 -4.93 19.18 -15.03
CA ALA A 135 -5.01 18.58 -13.70
C ALA A 135 -3.60 18.24 -13.17
N PHE A 136 -3.32 18.50 -11.88
CA PHE A 136 -2.01 18.30 -11.25
C PHE A 136 -1.33 16.98 -11.64
N THR A 137 -2.06 15.85 -11.57
CA THR A 137 -1.50 14.53 -11.89
C THR A 137 -1.09 14.39 -13.36
N THR A 138 -1.78 15.07 -14.27
CA THR A 138 -1.44 15.10 -15.70
C THR A 138 -0.24 16.00 -15.95
N ASP A 139 -0.21 17.20 -15.33
CA ASP A 139 0.93 18.11 -15.41
C ASP A 139 2.22 17.45 -14.88
N THR A 140 2.15 16.84 -13.70
CA THR A 140 3.27 16.12 -13.09
C THR A 140 3.74 14.94 -13.97
N ALA A 141 2.81 14.18 -14.54
CA ALA A 141 3.13 13.06 -15.43
C ALA A 141 3.86 13.53 -16.70
N ASN A 142 3.39 14.63 -17.31
CA ASN A 142 4.02 15.20 -18.50
C ASN A 142 5.44 15.70 -18.21
N LYS A 143 5.68 16.30 -17.03
CA LYS A 143 7.02 16.80 -16.66
C LYS A 143 7.98 15.68 -16.25
N THR A 144 7.53 14.73 -15.46
CA THR A 144 8.40 13.70 -14.84
C THR A 144 8.53 12.42 -15.68
N GLY A 145 7.65 12.22 -16.68
CA GLY A 145 7.55 10.96 -17.41
C GLY A 145 6.97 9.80 -16.60
N LYS A 146 6.57 10.02 -15.34
CA LYS A 146 5.96 8.99 -14.47
C LYS A 146 4.49 8.78 -14.82
N SER A 147 3.99 7.56 -14.58
CA SER A 147 2.56 7.28 -14.73
C SER A 147 1.73 7.99 -13.67
N LYS A 148 0.48 8.34 -14.00
CA LYS A 148 -0.47 8.93 -13.05
C LYS A 148 -0.72 8.04 -11.83
N SER A 149 -0.63 6.72 -11.97
CA SER A 149 -0.74 5.77 -10.84
C SER A 149 0.42 5.92 -9.88
N THR A 150 1.65 5.97 -10.40
CA THR A 150 2.86 6.13 -9.59
C THR A 150 2.85 7.43 -8.81
N ILE A 151 2.42 8.53 -9.43
CA ILE A 151 2.29 9.83 -8.73
C ILE A 151 1.29 9.74 -7.58
N LYS A 152 0.14 9.07 -7.78
CA LYS A 152 -0.87 8.88 -6.72
C LYS A 152 -0.35 8.02 -5.57
N GLU A 153 0.34 6.94 -5.88
CA GLU A 153 0.96 6.04 -4.87
C GLU A 153 2.03 6.77 -4.06
N GLU A 154 2.90 7.55 -4.71
CA GLU A 154 3.94 8.32 -4.01
C GLU A 154 3.33 9.43 -3.12
N ILE A 155 2.23 10.04 -3.54
CA ILE A 155 1.47 10.98 -2.68
C ILE A 155 0.82 10.26 -1.51
N GLN A 156 0.30 9.04 -1.71
CA GLN A 156 -0.25 8.21 -0.62
C GLN A 156 0.82 7.94 0.44
N ILE A 157 2.03 7.55 0.02
CA ILE A 157 3.19 7.35 0.91
C ILE A 157 3.45 8.62 1.74
N ALA A 158 3.51 9.79 1.12
CA ALA A 158 3.75 11.05 1.82
C ALA A 158 2.59 11.49 2.74
N ARG A 159 1.38 11.04 2.46
CA ARG A 159 0.19 11.39 3.23
C ARG A 159 0.01 10.49 4.46
N ASP A 160 0.18 9.18 4.29
CA ASP A 160 -0.31 8.19 5.24
C ASP A 160 0.79 7.56 6.10
N ILE A 161 2.08 7.74 5.76
CA ILE A 161 3.17 7.39 6.68
C ILE A 161 3.31 8.48 7.74
N ALA A 162 3.29 8.09 9.02
CA ALA A 162 3.42 9.00 10.16
C ALA A 162 4.77 9.76 10.13
N PRO A 163 4.81 11.05 10.50
CA PRO A 163 6.04 11.86 10.48
C PRO A 163 7.21 11.23 11.24
N GLU A 164 6.94 10.63 12.40
CA GLU A 164 7.93 9.97 13.26
C GLU A 164 8.54 8.76 12.55
N VAL A 165 7.71 8.01 11.82
CA VAL A 165 8.13 6.85 11.03
C VAL A 165 8.99 7.29 9.84
N LYS A 166 8.62 8.39 9.16
CA LYS A 166 9.44 8.95 8.07
C LYS A 166 10.83 9.33 8.54
N GLU A 167 10.93 9.95 9.72
CA GLU A 167 12.21 10.36 10.29
C GLU A 167 13.08 9.13 10.61
N LYS A 168 12.51 8.09 11.24
CA LYS A 168 13.21 6.85 11.56
C LYS A 168 13.78 6.15 10.32
N ILE A 169 13.07 6.17 9.20
CA ILE A 169 13.45 5.40 8.00
C ILE A 169 14.22 6.22 6.96
N ARG A 170 14.32 7.55 7.12
CA ARG A 170 14.89 8.47 6.12
C ARG A 170 16.26 8.03 5.60
N ASP A 171 17.15 7.63 6.51
CA ASP A 171 18.53 7.25 6.18
C ASP A 171 18.73 5.73 6.08
N THR A 172 17.64 4.99 5.86
CA THR A 172 17.67 3.52 5.73
C THR A 172 17.39 3.11 4.28
N GLU A 173 17.75 1.87 3.92
CA GLU A 173 17.40 1.30 2.61
C GLU A 173 15.87 1.24 2.38
N LEU A 174 15.07 1.26 3.45
CA LEU A 174 13.61 1.25 3.35
C LEU A 174 13.07 2.52 2.68
N ALA A 175 13.76 3.66 2.82
CA ALA A 175 13.35 4.92 2.21
C ALA A 175 13.30 4.89 0.68
N ASP A 176 13.97 3.95 0.03
CA ASP A 176 13.95 3.81 -1.44
C ASP A 176 13.15 2.59 -1.94
N ARG A 177 12.55 1.81 -1.02
CA ARG A 177 11.75 0.62 -1.35
C ARG A 177 10.27 0.97 -1.52
N LYS A 178 9.89 1.45 -2.72
CA LYS A 178 8.51 1.90 -3.03
C LYS A 178 7.40 0.95 -2.59
N THR A 179 7.52 -0.35 -2.91
CA THR A 179 6.49 -1.35 -2.58
C THR A 179 6.30 -1.48 -1.07
N ASP A 180 7.37 -1.37 -0.32
CA ASP A 180 7.36 -1.49 1.13
C ASP A 180 6.81 -0.23 1.81
N LEU A 181 7.20 0.95 1.32
CA LEU A 181 6.62 2.22 1.76
C LEU A 181 5.10 2.27 1.50
N LEU A 182 4.64 1.78 0.35
CA LEU A 182 3.21 1.73 0.03
C LEU A 182 2.44 0.74 0.91
N ARG A 183 3.07 -0.34 1.35
CA ARG A 183 2.48 -1.26 2.33
C ARG A 183 2.39 -0.61 3.70
N LEU A 184 3.47 0.05 4.13
CA LEU A 184 3.53 0.76 5.40
C LEU A 184 2.48 1.87 5.46
N SER A 185 2.30 2.63 4.38
CA SER A 185 1.30 3.70 4.28
C SER A 185 -0.16 3.22 4.30
N ARG A 186 -0.42 1.91 4.33
CA ARG A 186 -1.77 1.32 4.42
C ARG A 186 -2.06 0.77 5.82
N MET A 187 -1.12 0.91 6.75
CA MET A 187 -1.22 0.42 8.12
C MET A 187 -1.55 1.55 9.07
N GLU A 188 -2.11 1.21 10.22
CA GLU A 188 -2.34 2.19 11.30
C GLU A 188 -1.01 2.71 11.85
N PRO A 189 -0.93 3.98 12.30
CA PRO A 189 0.31 4.60 12.75
C PRO A 189 1.10 3.78 13.79
N GLU A 190 0.39 3.16 14.76
CA GLU A 190 1.02 2.31 15.77
C GLU A 190 1.68 1.05 15.18
N GLN A 191 1.07 0.47 14.15
CA GLN A 191 1.62 -0.69 13.45
C GLN A 191 2.82 -0.30 12.59
N GLN A 192 2.77 0.86 11.94
CA GLN A 192 3.89 1.40 11.17
C GLN A 192 5.13 1.50 12.05
N GLU A 193 4.98 2.07 13.25
CA GLU A 193 6.07 2.26 14.20
C GLU A 193 6.68 0.93 14.65
N LYS A 194 5.85 -0.02 15.10
CA LYS A 194 6.32 -1.35 15.54
C LYS A 194 7.08 -2.10 14.45
N ILE A 195 6.59 -2.06 13.21
CA ILE A 195 7.23 -2.74 12.07
C ILE A 195 8.59 -2.12 11.78
N VAL A 196 8.65 -0.79 11.75
CA VAL A 196 9.90 -0.08 11.48
C VAL A 196 10.92 -0.31 12.58
N ASP A 197 10.50 -0.34 13.85
CA ASP A 197 11.40 -0.62 14.97
C ASP A 197 12.01 -2.03 14.88
N GLN A 198 11.24 -3.03 14.45
CA GLN A 198 11.77 -4.40 14.21
C GLN A 198 12.81 -4.43 13.09
N ILE A 199 12.62 -3.64 12.03
CA ILE A 199 13.56 -3.56 10.91
C ILE A 199 14.84 -2.82 11.33
N ILE A 200 14.72 -1.66 11.96
CA ILE A 200 15.86 -0.84 12.39
C ILE A 200 16.68 -1.56 13.47
N SER A 201 16.02 -2.27 14.39
CA SER A 201 16.72 -3.06 15.42
C SER A 201 17.36 -4.34 14.90
N GLY A 202 17.20 -4.67 13.61
CA GLY A 202 17.74 -5.89 13.00
C GLY A 202 17.04 -7.19 13.41
N LYS A 203 15.92 -7.10 14.14
CA LYS A 203 15.07 -8.26 14.45
C LYS A 203 14.34 -8.80 13.22
N ALA A 204 14.16 -7.95 12.20
CA ALA A 204 13.61 -8.33 10.91
C ALA A 204 14.38 -7.68 9.76
N ASP A 205 14.54 -8.43 8.68
CA ASP A 205 15.18 -8.00 7.42
C ASP A 205 14.15 -7.49 6.39
N THR A 206 12.89 -7.86 6.57
CA THR A 206 11.79 -7.51 5.67
C THR A 206 10.54 -7.10 6.44
N LEU A 207 9.67 -6.33 5.78
CA LEU A 207 8.36 -5.95 6.31
C LEU A 207 7.50 -7.16 6.69
N ASN A 208 7.56 -8.23 5.88
CA ASN A 208 6.82 -9.47 6.16
C ASN A 208 7.37 -10.21 7.38
N HIS A 209 8.70 -10.25 7.54
CA HIS A 209 9.32 -10.83 8.74
C HIS A 209 8.97 -10.02 9.99
N ALA A 210 9.04 -8.68 9.92
CA ALA A 210 8.63 -7.81 11.02
C ALA A 210 7.16 -8.03 11.41
N ARG A 211 6.26 -8.14 10.42
CA ARG A 211 4.85 -8.48 10.65
C ARG A 211 4.68 -9.85 11.29
N LYS A 212 5.44 -10.85 10.84
CA LYS A 212 5.41 -12.20 11.44
C LYS A 212 5.83 -12.16 12.91
N ASN A 213 6.86 -11.40 13.25
CA ASN A 213 7.30 -11.24 14.64
C ASN A 213 6.21 -10.59 15.50
N ILE A 214 5.59 -9.52 15.00
CA ILE A 214 4.51 -8.82 15.71
C ILE A 214 3.27 -9.71 15.86
N ALA A 215 2.89 -10.45 14.81
CA ALA A 215 1.79 -11.40 14.88
C ALA A 215 2.09 -12.52 15.89
N ALA A 216 3.31 -13.06 15.90
CA ALA A 216 3.73 -14.05 16.90
C ALA A 216 3.73 -13.48 18.33
N GLU A 217 4.09 -12.21 18.51
CA GLU A 217 3.99 -11.51 19.81
C GLU A 217 2.54 -11.29 20.23
N ALA A 218 1.64 -10.92 19.32
CA ALA A 218 0.21 -10.74 19.60
C ALA A 218 -0.52 -12.07 19.90
N VAL A 219 -0.03 -13.19 19.39
CA VAL A 219 -0.56 -14.54 19.68
C VAL A 219 -0.25 -15.01 21.11
N LYS A 220 0.67 -14.38 21.85
CA LYS A 220 0.98 -14.77 23.23
C LYS A 220 -0.20 -14.60 24.21
N ASP A 221 -1.16 -13.75 23.89
CA ASP A 221 -2.36 -13.52 24.72
C ASP A 221 -3.61 -14.27 24.21
N ALA A 222 -3.52 -14.96 23.07
CA ALA A 222 -4.57 -15.83 22.55
C ALA A 222 -4.44 -17.26 23.10
N PRO A 223 -5.53 -18.06 23.17
CA PRO A 223 -5.41 -19.48 23.51
C PRO A 223 -4.39 -20.14 22.58
N GLU A 224 -3.41 -20.84 23.13
CA GLU A 224 -2.33 -21.42 22.34
C GLU A 224 -2.89 -22.42 21.32
N LEU A 225 -2.71 -22.12 20.03
CA LEU A 225 -3.10 -23.00 18.93
C LEU A 225 -2.13 -24.20 18.94
N SER A 226 -2.47 -25.25 19.67
CA SER A 226 -1.60 -26.40 19.92
C SER A 226 -2.22 -27.73 19.48
N GLY A 227 -1.37 -28.67 19.05
CA GLY A 227 -1.77 -29.97 18.55
C GLY A 227 -1.61 -30.14 17.04
N LYS A 228 -1.95 -31.33 16.54
CA LYS A 228 -1.94 -31.67 15.12
C LYS A 228 -3.35 -32.08 14.70
N PHE A 229 -3.87 -31.42 13.66
CA PHE A 229 -5.24 -31.61 13.16
C PHE A 229 -5.24 -32.16 11.75
N ARG A 230 -6.12 -33.13 11.55
CA ARG A 230 -6.40 -33.73 10.26
C ARG A 230 -7.51 -33.01 9.51
N VAL A 231 -8.48 -32.46 10.24
CA VAL A 231 -9.64 -31.74 9.67
C VAL A 231 -9.63 -30.31 10.17
N ILE A 232 -9.53 -29.35 9.27
CA ILE A 232 -9.56 -27.92 9.61
C ILE A 232 -10.76 -27.29 8.91
N TYR A 233 -11.60 -26.61 9.68
CA TYR A 233 -12.75 -25.84 9.19
C TYR A 233 -12.52 -24.38 9.55
N ALA A 234 -12.62 -23.46 8.60
CA ALA A 234 -12.25 -22.07 8.81
C ALA A 234 -13.25 -21.09 8.19
N ASP A 235 -13.65 -20.08 8.97
CA ASP A 235 -14.42 -18.92 8.51
C ASP A 235 -13.67 -17.61 8.77
N PRO A 236 -12.62 -17.30 7.97
CA PRO A 236 -11.76 -16.16 8.26
C PRO A 236 -12.48 -14.82 8.26
N PRO A 237 -12.11 -13.87 9.13
CA PRO A 237 -12.67 -12.53 9.16
C PRO A 237 -12.03 -11.67 8.06
N TRP A 238 -12.28 -11.99 6.80
CA TRP A 238 -11.62 -11.35 5.66
C TRP A 238 -11.79 -9.81 5.63
N SER A 239 -10.69 -9.08 5.44
CA SER A 239 -10.72 -7.64 5.14
C SER A 239 -10.90 -7.42 3.63
N TYR A 240 -11.93 -6.64 3.26
CA TYR A 240 -12.07 -6.14 1.89
C TYR A 240 -11.14 -4.93 1.74
N GLY A 241 -9.89 -5.17 1.33
CA GLY A 241 -8.87 -4.12 1.17
C GLY A 241 -9.46 -2.87 0.51
N GLY A 242 -9.51 -1.77 1.26
CA GLY A 242 -10.41 -0.66 1.01
C GLY A 242 -10.32 -0.01 -0.37
N SER A 243 -11.40 -0.11 -1.13
CA SER A 243 -12.01 1.00 -1.89
C SER A 243 -13.49 0.70 -2.15
N MET A 244 -14.27 0.39 -1.12
CA MET A 244 -15.72 0.39 -1.23
C MET A 244 -16.23 1.78 -0.88
N ASN A 245 -16.84 2.46 -1.85
CA ASN A 245 -17.59 3.69 -1.60
C ASN A 245 -18.62 3.44 -0.48
N GLU A 246 -18.79 4.42 0.41
CA GLU A 246 -19.63 4.46 1.62
C GLU A 246 -21.12 4.11 1.43
N THR A 247 -21.54 3.65 0.25
CA THR A 247 -22.94 3.47 -0.15
C THR A 247 -23.44 2.04 -0.03
N TYR A 248 -22.59 1.04 0.25
CA TYR A 248 -22.99 -0.37 0.18
C TYR A 248 -22.63 -1.15 1.44
N GLY A 249 -23.66 -1.55 2.19
CA GLY A 249 -23.66 -2.66 3.15
C GLY A 249 -22.48 -2.68 4.13
N THR A 250 -22.59 -1.92 5.21
CA THR A 250 -21.66 -1.93 6.36
C THR A 250 -21.49 -3.33 6.96
N ALA A 251 -20.50 -4.09 6.47
CA ALA A 251 -19.91 -5.21 7.18
C ALA A 251 -18.76 -4.77 8.09
N ASP A 252 -18.18 -3.59 7.84
CA ASP A 252 -17.01 -3.06 8.57
C ASP A 252 -17.32 -2.45 9.95
N LYS A 253 -18.57 -2.50 10.43
CA LYS A 253 -18.95 -1.84 11.70
C LYS A 253 -18.97 -2.72 12.94
N HIS A 254 -18.80 -4.05 12.83
CA HIS A 254 -19.06 -4.92 13.99
C HIS A 254 -18.01 -5.97 14.36
N TYR A 255 -16.95 -6.23 13.58
CA TYR A 255 -15.93 -7.21 13.97
C TYR A 255 -14.53 -6.85 13.44
N PRO A 256 -13.44 -7.09 14.20
CA PRO A 256 -12.08 -6.90 13.71
C PRO A 256 -11.82 -7.85 12.53
N THR A 257 -11.55 -7.29 11.34
CA THR A 257 -11.15 -8.04 10.15
C THR A 257 -9.64 -8.29 10.14
N MET A 258 -9.21 -9.34 9.44
CA MET A 258 -7.81 -9.66 9.20
C MET A 258 -7.44 -9.37 7.75
N SER A 259 -6.27 -8.76 7.55
CA SER A 259 -5.74 -8.57 6.20
C SER A 259 -5.34 -9.91 5.58
N LEU A 260 -5.31 -9.96 4.26
CA LEU A 260 -4.86 -11.15 3.52
C LEU A 260 -3.47 -11.62 3.96
N ASP A 261 -2.55 -10.68 4.19
CA ASP A 261 -1.21 -10.98 4.66
C ASP A 261 -1.23 -11.60 6.07
N ASP A 262 -2.07 -11.09 6.97
CA ASP A 262 -2.20 -11.63 8.33
C ASP A 262 -2.77 -13.05 8.34
N LEU A 263 -3.72 -13.33 7.45
CA LEU A 263 -4.24 -14.69 7.24
C LEU A 263 -3.15 -15.63 6.71
N CYS A 264 -2.34 -15.17 5.77
CA CYS A 264 -1.28 -15.98 5.17
C CYS A 264 -0.16 -16.34 6.16
N ILE A 265 0.11 -15.51 7.17
CA ILE A 265 1.18 -15.76 8.15
C ILE A 265 0.75 -16.58 9.37
N MET A 266 -0.53 -16.95 9.48
CA MET A 266 -1.01 -17.76 10.59
C MET A 266 -0.26 -19.09 10.69
N PRO A 267 0.00 -19.61 11.91
CA PRO A 267 0.72 -20.86 12.13
C PRO A 267 -0.13 -22.11 11.84
N VAL A 268 -1.08 -22.04 10.90
CA VAL A 268 -1.87 -23.19 10.45
C VAL A 268 -0.98 -24.34 9.95
N PRO A 269 0.11 -24.12 9.19
CA PRO A 269 1.03 -25.20 8.82
C PRO A 269 1.58 -25.98 10.03
N ASP A 270 1.80 -25.29 11.15
CA ASP A 270 2.43 -25.85 12.34
C ASP A 270 1.46 -26.76 13.12
N ILE A 271 0.15 -26.51 13.03
CA ILE A 271 -0.89 -27.36 13.63
C ILE A 271 -1.49 -28.39 12.67
N THR A 272 -1.05 -28.42 11.41
CA THR A 272 -1.62 -29.34 10.41
C THR A 272 -0.82 -30.65 10.37
N GLU A 273 -1.53 -31.79 10.31
CA GLU A 273 -0.93 -33.10 10.00
C GLU A 273 -0.32 -33.14 8.58
N ASP A 274 0.40 -34.21 8.24
CA ASP A 274 0.96 -34.36 6.87
C ASP A 274 -0.11 -34.72 5.84
N ASN A 275 -1.17 -35.41 6.29
CA ASN A 275 -2.36 -35.73 5.49
C ASN A 275 -3.58 -35.08 6.14
N ALA A 276 -3.99 -33.92 5.63
CA ALA A 276 -5.07 -33.14 6.22
C ALA A 276 -6.01 -32.55 5.16
N VAL A 277 -7.21 -32.18 5.58
CA VAL A 277 -8.22 -31.51 4.77
C VAL A 277 -8.57 -30.16 5.40
N LEU A 278 -8.73 -29.15 4.54
CA LEU A 278 -9.17 -27.80 4.88
C LEU A 278 -10.50 -27.52 4.20
N PHE A 279 -11.47 -27.08 4.99
CA PHE A 279 -12.75 -26.53 4.58
C PHE A 279 -12.73 -25.03 4.86
N LEU A 280 -12.65 -24.21 3.81
CA LEU A 280 -12.42 -22.76 3.92
C LEU A 280 -13.60 -21.97 3.34
N TRP A 281 -14.28 -21.20 4.18
CA TRP A 281 -15.32 -20.27 3.71
C TRP A 281 -14.74 -19.07 3.00
N VAL A 282 -15.36 -18.71 1.88
CA VAL A 282 -15.01 -17.52 1.10
C VAL A 282 -16.24 -16.91 0.44
N THR A 283 -16.27 -15.59 0.35
CA THR A 283 -17.27 -14.84 -0.43
C THR A 283 -16.80 -14.67 -1.87
N SER A 284 -17.72 -14.52 -2.82
CA SER A 284 -17.39 -14.43 -4.25
C SER A 284 -16.29 -13.40 -4.60
N PRO A 285 -16.26 -12.18 -4.01
CA PRO A 285 -15.21 -11.19 -4.33
C PRO A 285 -13.81 -11.57 -3.84
N LEU A 286 -13.70 -12.43 -2.83
CA LEU A 286 -12.44 -12.81 -2.18
C LEU A 286 -11.92 -14.16 -2.67
N LEU A 287 -12.58 -14.76 -3.65
CA LEU A 287 -12.25 -16.10 -4.15
C LEU A 287 -10.79 -16.18 -4.64
N GLU A 288 -10.32 -15.18 -5.38
CA GLU A 288 -8.93 -15.16 -5.87
C GLU A 288 -7.92 -15.07 -4.71
N ASP A 289 -8.19 -14.22 -3.73
CA ASP A 289 -7.31 -14.00 -2.58
C ASP A 289 -7.27 -15.23 -1.65
N ALA A 290 -8.36 -15.98 -1.53
CA ALA A 290 -8.38 -17.20 -0.74
C ALA A 290 -7.36 -18.24 -1.21
N PHE A 291 -7.03 -18.30 -2.51
CA PHE A 291 -5.99 -19.21 -3.00
C PHE A 291 -4.59 -18.87 -2.47
N LYS A 292 -4.31 -17.60 -2.15
CA LYS A 292 -3.04 -17.20 -1.53
C LYS A 292 -2.97 -17.76 -0.10
N VAL A 293 -4.06 -17.70 0.65
CA VAL A 293 -4.16 -18.29 2.00
C VAL A 293 -4.03 -19.81 1.94
N ILE A 294 -4.76 -20.47 1.03
CA ILE A 294 -4.69 -21.93 0.83
C ILE A 294 -3.24 -22.37 0.58
N ASN A 295 -2.52 -21.67 -0.31
CA ASN A 295 -1.13 -21.99 -0.62
C ASN A 295 -0.20 -21.71 0.57
N ALA A 296 -0.39 -20.59 1.27
CA ALA A 296 0.42 -20.23 2.44
C ALA A 296 0.25 -21.23 3.60
N TRP A 297 -0.95 -21.78 3.78
CA TRP A 297 -1.25 -22.82 4.76
C TRP A 297 -0.79 -24.22 4.32
N GLY A 298 -0.26 -24.37 3.11
CA GLY A 298 0.29 -25.63 2.60
C GLY A 298 -0.75 -26.60 2.03
N PHE A 299 -1.93 -26.12 1.65
CA PHE A 299 -2.99 -26.91 1.05
C PHE A 299 -3.09 -26.73 -0.46
N LYS A 300 -3.75 -27.67 -1.13
CA LYS A 300 -4.12 -27.58 -2.56
C LYS A 300 -5.63 -27.72 -2.71
N TYR A 301 -6.25 -26.79 -3.44
CA TYR A 301 -7.67 -26.82 -3.76
C TYR A 301 -8.07 -28.09 -4.53
N LYS A 302 -9.28 -28.61 -4.27
CA LYS A 302 -9.83 -29.81 -4.90
C LYS A 302 -11.26 -29.64 -5.42
N ALA A 303 -12.16 -29.11 -4.60
CA ALA A 303 -13.58 -29.00 -4.89
C ALA A 303 -14.21 -27.91 -4.02
N SER A 304 -15.49 -27.62 -4.23
CA SER A 304 -16.23 -26.65 -3.41
C SER A 304 -17.68 -27.07 -3.22
N PHE A 305 -18.25 -26.71 -2.07
CA PHE A 305 -19.68 -26.59 -1.90
C PHE A 305 -20.14 -25.14 -2.10
N VAL A 306 -21.40 -24.97 -2.49
CA VAL A 306 -22.09 -23.70 -2.59
C VAL A 306 -23.20 -23.67 -1.55
N TRP A 307 -23.17 -22.68 -0.67
CA TRP A 307 -24.32 -22.36 0.17
C TRP A 307 -25.19 -21.34 -0.53
N ASP A 308 -26.39 -21.73 -0.95
CA ASP A 308 -27.43 -20.82 -1.43
C ASP A 308 -28.19 -20.24 -0.24
N LYS A 309 -28.04 -18.93 -0.04
CA LYS A 309 -28.61 -18.19 1.09
C LYS A 309 -30.07 -17.82 0.90
N VAL A 310 -30.67 -18.17 -0.24
CA VAL A 310 -32.05 -17.83 -0.67
C VAL A 310 -32.24 -16.32 -0.89
N LYS A 311 -32.01 -15.52 0.16
CA LYS A 311 -32.03 -14.06 0.10
C LYS A 311 -30.74 -13.52 -0.50
N HIS A 312 -30.90 -12.61 -1.44
CA HIS A 312 -29.77 -11.96 -2.11
C HIS A 312 -29.32 -10.69 -1.39
N VAL A 313 -28.05 -10.38 -1.55
CA VAL A 313 -27.44 -9.09 -1.20
C VAL A 313 -27.00 -8.42 -2.50
N MET A 314 -27.06 -7.09 -2.53
CA MET A 314 -26.58 -6.32 -3.67
C MET A 314 -25.08 -6.54 -3.87
N GLY A 315 -24.70 -7.04 -5.05
CA GLY A 315 -23.32 -7.06 -5.52
C GLY A 315 -23.11 -6.08 -6.68
N HIS A 316 -21.84 -5.84 -7.03
CA HIS A 316 -21.50 -4.88 -8.09
C HIS A 316 -21.84 -5.37 -9.50
N TYR A 317 -21.71 -6.67 -9.74
CA TYR A 317 -21.93 -7.28 -11.06
C TYR A 317 -23.18 -8.17 -11.11
N ASN A 318 -23.56 -8.76 -9.98
CA ASN A 318 -24.66 -9.69 -9.87
C ASN A 318 -25.30 -9.62 -8.48
N SER A 319 -26.52 -10.15 -8.38
CA SER A 319 -27.23 -10.36 -7.12
C SER A 319 -26.57 -11.52 -6.37
N VAL A 320 -25.82 -11.22 -5.30
CA VAL A 320 -25.02 -12.22 -4.58
C VAL A 320 -25.92 -12.96 -3.62
N ARG A 321 -26.18 -14.23 -3.90
CA ARG A 321 -27.00 -15.12 -3.07
C ARG A 321 -26.24 -16.31 -2.48
N HIS A 322 -24.93 -16.39 -2.69
CA HIS A 322 -24.17 -17.57 -2.29
C HIS A 322 -22.86 -17.24 -1.56
N GLU A 323 -22.41 -18.20 -0.77
CA GLU A 323 -21.05 -18.32 -0.27
C GLU A 323 -20.46 -19.66 -0.71
N LEU A 324 -19.12 -19.73 -0.79
CA LEU A 324 -18.40 -20.92 -1.19
C LEU A 324 -17.69 -21.53 0.02
N LEU A 325 -17.77 -22.84 0.14
CA LEU A 325 -16.94 -23.62 1.07
C LEU A 325 -15.94 -24.43 0.24
N LEU A 326 -14.70 -23.97 0.21
CA LEU A 326 -13.63 -24.61 -0.56
C LEU A 326 -13.08 -25.83 0.20
N ILE A 327 -12.88 -26.92 -0.53
CA ILE A 327 -12.28 -28.17 -0.04
C ILE A 327 -10.86 -28.24 -0.57
N CYS A 328 -9.90 -28.25 0.33
CA CYS A 328 -8.48 -28.29 0.04
C CYS A 328 -7.80 -29.42 0.80
N THR A 329 -6.68 -29.93 0.29
CA THR A 329 -5.96 -31.08 0.88
C THR A 329 -4.47 -30.82 0.97
N LYS A 330 -3.87 -31.30 2.05
CA LYS A 330 -2.43 -31.47 2.23
C LYS A 330 -2.13 -32.96 2.22
N GLY A 331 -1.08 -33.38 1.52
CA GLY A 331 -0.80 -34.79 1.29
C GLY A 331 -1.93 -35.50 0.52
N SER A 332 -2.22 -36.74 0.91
CA SER A 332 -3.30 -37.57 0.35
C SER A 332 -4.41 -37.75 1.39
N CYS A 333 -5.19 -36.69 1.62
CA CYS A 333 -6.36 -36.73 2.50
C CYS A 333 -7.65 -36.82 1.70
N VAL A 334 -8.04 -38.03 1.31
CA VAL A 334 -9.33 -38.32 0.66
C VAL A 334 -10.41 -38.63 1.70
N PRO A 335 -11.71 -38.45 1.38
CA PRO A 335 -12.80 -38.86 2.26
C PRO A 335 -12.68 -40.32 2.71
N GLU A 336 -12.97 -40.60 3.98
CA GLU A 336 -13.06 -41.98 4.48
C GLU A 336 -14.42 -42.60 4.16
N ASN A 337 -15.47 -41.77 4.24
CA ASN A 337 -16.80 -42.15 3.85
C ASN A 337 -17.09 -41.57 2.46
N MET A 338 -17.38 -42.47 1.51
CA MET A 338 -17.64 -42.14 0.11
C MET A 338 -19.07 -41.64 -0.15
N LYS A 339 -19.87 -41.37 0.90
CA LYS A 339 -21.17 -40.73 0.75
C LYS A 339 -21.02 -39.39 0.05
N LEU A 340 -21.76 -39.22 -1.04
CA LEU A 340 -21.81 -37.98 -1.80
C LEU A 340 -22.94 -37.10 -1.26
N PHE A 341 -22.64 -35.82 -1.07
CA PHE A 341 -23.59 -34.77 -0.73
C PHE A 341 -23.75 -33.85 -1.93
N ASP A 342 -24.92 -33.23 -2.07
CA ASP A 342 -25.15 -32.28 -3.14
C ASP A 342 -24.20 -31.08 -3.02
N SER A 343 -23.59 -30.72 -4.14
CA SER A 343 -22.62 -29.60 -4.19
C SER A 343 -23.24 -28.24 -3.89
N VAL A 344 -24.58 -28.14 -3.90
CA VAL A 344 -25.35 -26.93 -3.58
C VAL A 344 -26.29 -27.26 -2.43
N TYR A 345 -26.21 -26.46 -1.36
CA TYR A 345 -27.09 -26.57 -0.20
C TYR A 345 -27.87 -25.26 -0.02
N GLU A 346 -29.19 -25.37 0.05
CA GLU A 346 -30.09 -24.22 0.23
C GLU A 346 -30.51 -24.09 1.69
N GLU A 347 -30.14 -22.97 2.33
CA GLU A 347 -30.61 -22.60 3.67
C GLU A 347 -30.65 -21.07 3.77
N GLU A 348 -31.79 -20.51 4.19
CA GLU A 348 -31.93 -19.06 4.31
C GLU A 348 -31.02 -18.49 5.40
N ARG A 349 -30.22 -17.47 5.07
CA ARG A 349 -29.35 -16.81 6.05
C ARG A 349 -30.17 -16.19 7.19
N THR A 350 -29.79 -16.52 8.42
CA THR A 350 -30.32 -15.92 9.65
C THR A 350 -29.47 -14.73 10.11
N GLU A 351 -28.73 -14.86 11.20
CA GLU A 351 -27.87 -13.81 11.77
C GLU A 351 -26.65 -13.53 10.88
N HIS A 352 -26.09 -12.32 10.99
CA HIS A 352 -24.93 -11.93 10.20
C HIS A 352 -23.75 -12.91 10.37
N SER A 353 -23.26 -13.40 9.24
CA SER A 353 -22.15 -14.33 9.11
C SER A 353 -22.37 -15.75 9.67
N LYS A 354 -23.52 -16.10 10.29
CA LYS A 354 -23.74 -17.46 10.82
C LYS A 354 -23.79 -18.48 9.68
N LYS A 355 -22.87 -19.46 9.71
CA LYS A 355 -22.78 -20.53 8.70
C LYS A 355 -23.75 -21.69 9.03
N PRO A 356 -24.26 -22.43 8.03
CA PRO A 356 -25.13 -23.57 8.25
C PRO A 356 -24.45 -24.68 9.06
N GLU A 357 -25.19 -25.27 10.01
CA GLU A 357 -24.69 -26.43 10.77
C GLU A 357 -24.47 -27.65 9.88
N PHE A 358 -25.28 -27.76 8.83
CA PHE A 358 -25.22 -28.81 7.82
C PHE A 358 -23.79 -29.09 7.33
N PHE A 359 -22.95 -28.08 7.15
CA PHE A 359 -21.59 -28.31 6.67
C PHE A 359 -20.69 -28.99 7.69
N ARG A 360 -20.89 -28.80 9.01
CA ARG A 360 -20.18 -29.60 10.02
C ARG A 360 -20.64 -31.05 9.96
N GLU A 361 -21.95 -31.30 9.85
CA GLU A 361 -22.50 -32.66 9.71
C GLU A 361 -21.95 -33.38 8.47
N VAL A 362 -21.85 -32.65 7.35
CA VAL A 362 -21.21 -33.16 6.12
C VAL A 362 -19.77 -33.55 6.41
N ILE A 363 -18.99 -32.66 7.01
CA ILE A 363 -17.57 -32.90 7.33
C ILE A 363 -17.42 -34.11 8.27
N ASP A 364 -18.21 -34.18 9.33
CA ASP A 364 -18.21 -35.27 10.29
C ASP A 364 -18.60 -36.61 9.64
N THR A 365 -19.46 -36.58 8.63
CA THR A 365 -19.86 -37.78 7.88
C THR A 365 -18.74 -38.28 6.98
N ILE A 366 -18.06 -37.38 6.25
CA ILE A 366 -17.02 -37.74 5.26
C ILE A 366 -15.63 -37.98 5.89
N TYR A 367 -15.37 -37.37 7.05
CA TYR A 367 -14.17 -37.56 7.88
C TYR A 367 -14.56 -37.92 9.33
N PRO A 368 -15.03 -39.17 9.56
CA PRO A 368 -15.46 -39.62 10.88
C PRO A 368 -14.31 -39.69 11.89
N SER A 369 -13.06 -39.84 11.43
CA SER A 369 -11.89 -39.95 12.30
C SER A 369 -10.90 -38.79 12.13
N GLY A 370 -10.05 -38.59 13.15
CA GLY A 370 -9.03 -37.54 13.15
C GLY A 370 -9.41 -36.33 13.99
N LYS A 371 -8.37 -35.70 14.56
CA LYS A 371 -8.51 -34.48 15.36
C LYS A 371 -8.96 -33.34 14.46
N ARG A 372 -9.95 -32.56 14.92
CA ARG A 372 -10.58 -31.50 14.12
C ARG A 372 -10.63 -30.18 14.86
N ILE A 373 -10.42 -29.09 14.12
CA ILE A 373 -10.42 -27.72 14.64
C ILE A 373 -11.27 -26.80 13.77
N GLU A 374 -12.06 -25.95 14.41
CA GLU A 374 -12.71 -24.80 13.81
C GLU A 374 -11.94 -23.52 14.12
N LEU A 375 -11.35 -22.91 13.09
CA LEU A 375 -10.69 -21.62 13.16
C LEU A 375 -11.71 -20.49 12.97
N PHE A 376 -11.57 -19.45 13.77
CA PHE A 376 -12.48 -18.30 13.89
C PHE A 376 -13.88 -18.67 14.39
N ALA A 377 -13.94 -19.70 15.24
CA ALA A 377 -15.17 -20.16 15.87
C ALA A 377 -15.78 -19.06 16.77
N ARG A 378 -17.10 -19.03 16.83
CA ARG A 378 -17.88 -18.13 17.70
C ARG A 378 -18.59 -18.83 18.86
N ARG A 379 -18.52 -20.15 18.87
CA ARG A 379 -19.10 -21.02 19.90
C ARG A 379 -18.31 -22.30 19.99
N GLU A 380 -18.37 -22.96 21.13
CA GLU A 380 -17.92 -24.34 21.26
C GLU A 380 -18.87 -25.29 20.52
N VAL A 381 -18.30 -26.36 19.97
CA VAL A 381 -19.04 -27.42 19.27
C VAL A 381 -18.50 -28.75 19.75
N GLU A 382 -19.38 -29.65 20.19
CA GLU A 382 -18.97 -30.97 20.67
C GLU A 382 -18.23 -31.73 19.57
N GLY A 383 -17.09 -32.34 19.91
CA GLY A 383 -16.24 -33.07 18.97
C GLY A 383 -15.28 -32.21 18.14
N TRP A 384 -15.32 -30.87 18.30
CA TRP A 384 -14.43 -29.94 17.62
C TRP A 384 -13.62 -29.12 18.62
N GLU A 385 -12.31 -28.99 18.40
CA GLU A 385 -11.56 -27.92 19.04
C GLU A 385 -11.89 -26.59 18.37
N THR A 386 -12.00 -25.52 19.13
CA THR A 386 -12.41 -24.21 18.63
C THR A 386 -11.34 -23.19 18.94
N TYR A 387 -11.05 -22.34 17.96
CA TYR A 387 -10.14 -21.22 18.11
C TYR A 387 -10.79 -19.96 17.56
N GLY A 388 -11.01 -18.94 18.40
CA GLY A 388 -11.60 -17.68 17.97
C GLY A 388 -11.71 -16.66 19.09
N ASN A 389 -11.59 -15.38 18.75
CA ASN A 389 -11.59 -14.26 19.71
C ASN A 389 -12.98 -13.96 20.30
N GLN A 390 -13.99 -14.76 19.96
CA GLN A 390 -15.38 -14.60 20.39
C GLN A 390 -15.90 -15.79 21.20
N LEU A 391 -15.01 -16.72 21.55
CA LEU A 391 -15.28 -17.76 22.53
C LEU A 391 -15.27 -17.08 23.91
N LEU A 392 -16.44 -16.63 24.35
CA LEU A 392 -16.69 -16.08 25.68
C LEU A 392 -17.21 -17.16 26.63
#